data_AF-L1KPS4-F1
#
_entry.id   AF-L1KPS4-F1
#
_cell.length_a   1.000
_cell.length_b   1.000
_cell.length_c   1.000
_cell.angle_alpha   90.00
_cell.angle_beta   90.00
_cell.angle_gamma   90.00
#
_symmetry.space_group_name_H-M   'P 1'
#
loop_
_entity.id
_entity.type
_entity.pdbx_description
1 polymer ?
#
loop_
_entity_poly.entity_id
_entity_poly.type
_entity_poly.pdbx_seq_one_letter_code
_entity_poly.pdbx_strand_id
1 'polypeptide(L)' 'MTRCYHLDVPFAETLARHAAKPQANKSGENEMRSWYRPLDLLPGGVETVLGADSTLHETVTRIMLETGLADLPALDR' A
#
# COMPACT_ATOMS: atom_id res chain seq x y z
N MET A 1 -2.12 -17.74 10.43
CA MET A 1 -3.06 -17.07 9.49
C MET A 1 -2.27 -16.01 8.73
N THR A 2 -2.45 -15.91 7.42
CA THR A 2 -1.85 -14.83 6.61
C THR A 2 -2.72 -13.58 6.73
N ARG A 3 -2.11 -12.40 6.80
CA ARG A 3 -2.79 -11.09 6.74
C ARG A 3 -2.39 -10.39 5.44
N CYS A 4 -3.34 -9.81 4.73
CA CYS A 4 -3.11 -9.02 3.52
C CYS A 4 -3.57 -7.58 3.75
N TYR A 5 -2.80 -6.60 3.28
CA TYR A 5 -3.10 -5.18 3.45
C TYR A 5 -3.00 -4.47 2.11
N HIS A 6 -4.02 -3.69 1.78
CA HIS A 6 -4.08 -2.86 0.58
C HIS A 6 -3.85 -1.40 0.95
N LEU A 7 -2.84 -0.75 0.34
CA LEU A 7 -2.64 0.69 0.50
C LEU A 7 -3.50 1.41 -0.54
N ASP A 8 -4.58 2.04 -0.09
CA ASP A 8 -5.47 2.82 -0.95
C ASP A 8 -4.86 4.20 -1.23
N VAL A 9 -4.00 4.23 -2.26
CA VAL A 9 -3.27 5.43 -2.67
C VAL A 9 -4.05 6.14 -3.79
N PRO A 10 -4.40 7.43 -3.62
CA PRO A 10 -5.04 8.22 -4.68
C PRO A 10 -4.18 8.29 -5.94
N PHE A 11 -4.83 8.28 -7.10
CA PHE A 11 -4.15 8.34 -8.40
C PHE A 11 -3.17 9.52 -8.53
N ALA A 12 -3.50 10.68 -7.95
CA ALA A 12 -2.62 11.86 -7.97
C ALA A 12 -1.28 11.59 -7.28
N GLU A 13 -1.29 10.88 -6.16
CA GLU A 13 -0.08 10.47 -5.43
C GLU A 13 0.69 9.41 -6.22
N THR A 14 -0.02 8.46 -6.85
CA THR A 14 0.59 7.48 -7.77
C THR A 14 1.36 8.18 -8.91
N LEU A 15 0.77 9.21 -9.53
CA LEU A 15 1.41 10.01 -10.58
C LEU A 15 2.63 10.77 -10.07
N ALA A 16 2.51 11.46 -8.93
CA ALA A 16 3.60 12.21 -8.33
C ALA A 16 4.82 11.32 -8.04
N ARG A 17 4.59 10.14 -7.44
CA ARG A 17 5.65 9.16 -7.17
C ARG A 17 6.22 8.54 -8.44
N HIS A 18 5.41 8.34 -9.48
CA HIS A 18 5.88 7.84 -10.76
C HIS A 18 6.81 8.83 -11.46
N ALA A 19 6.49 10.13 -11.43
CA ALA A 19 7.30 11.19 -12.04
C ALA A 19 8.74 11.25 -11.47
N ALA A 20 8.93 10.86 -10.21
CA ALA A 20 10.24 10.81 -9.57
C ALA A 20 11.09 9.58 -9.97
N LYS A 21 10.54 8.60 -10.70
CA LYS A 21 11.27 7.39 -11.10
C LYS A 21 12.16 7.66 -12.33
N PRO A 22 13.37 7.07 -12.42
CA PRO A 22 14.27 7.24 -13.59
C PRO A 22 13.65 6.88 -14.94
N GLN A 23 12.60 6.05 -14.93
CA GLN A 23 11.89 5.55 -16.10
C GLN A 23 10.46 6.08 -16.22
N ALA A 24 10.15 7.22 -15.60
CA ALA A 24 8.83 7.86 -15.63
C ALA A 24 8.28 8.03 -17.05
N ASN A 25 9.17 8.32 -18.02
CA ASN A 25 8.79 8.59 -19.41
C ASN A 25 8.31 7.35 -20.18
N LYS A 26 8.37 6.13 -19.60
CA LYS A 26 7.89 4.91 -20.27
C LYS A 26 6.37 4.80 -20.30
N SER A 27 5.68 5.43 -19.34
CA SER A 27 4.23 5.44 -19.28
C SER A 27 3.73 6.82 -18.86
N GLY A 28 2.90 7.41 -19.72
CA GLY A 28 2.30 8.72 -19.49
C GLY A 28 1.04 8.65 -18.63
N GLU A 29 0.54 9.81 -18.18
CA GLU A 29 -0.65 9.90 -17.32
C GLU A 29 -1.86 9.19 -17.91
N ASN A 30 -2.17 9.40 -19.20
CA ASN A 30 -3.34 8.80 -19.85
C ASN A 30 -3.29 7.27 -19.85
N GLU A 31 -2.11 6.70 -20.05
CA GLU A 31 -1.89 5.27 -20.02
C GLU A 31 -2.08 4.73 -18.59
N MET A 32 -1.46 5.37 -17.59
CA MET A 32 -1.63 5.02 -16.18
C MET A 32 -3.09 5.10 -15.73
N ARG A 33 -3.82 6.12 -16.18
CA ARG A 33 -5.25 6.32 -15.86
C ARG A 33 -6.13 5.21 -16.44
N SER A 34 -5.74 4.63 -17.59
CA SER A 34 -6.50 3.56 -18.22
C SER A 34 -6.53 2.27 -17.39
N TRP A 35 -5.43 1.97 -16.68
CA TRP A 35 -5.26 0.78 -15.85
C TRP A 35 -5.58 1.01 -14.37
N TYR A 36 -5.49 2.24 -13.88
CA TYR A 36 -5.79 2.54 -12.48
C TYR A 36 -7.25 2.22 -12.13
N ARG A 37 -7.44 1.44 -11.06
CA ARG A 37 -8.74 1.14 -10.47
C ARG A 37 -8.66 1.44 -8.97
N PRO A 38 -9.48 2.38 -8.45
CA PRO A 38 -9.59 2.56 -7.01
C PRO A 38 -10.05 1.26 -6.36
N LEU A 39 -9.43 0.87 -5.25
CA LEU A 39 -9.77 -0.35 -4.50
C LEU A 39 -9.80 -1.61 -5.37
N ASP A 40 -8.73 -1.84 -6.14
CA ASP A 40 -8.53 -3.07 -6.91
C ASP A 40 -8.19 -4.26 -6.00
N LEU A 41 -9.18 -4.69 -5.21
CA LEU A 41 -9.04 -5.66 -4.13
C LEU A 41 -9.12 -7.11 -4.62
N LEU A 42 -8.43 -8.00 -3.90
CA LEU A 42 -8.56 -9.43 -4.07
C LEU A 42 -9.97 -9.92 -3.71
N PRO A 43 -10.48 -10.96 -4.39
CA PRO A 43 -11.78 -11.53 -4.09
C PRO A 43 -11.82 -12.14 -2.68
N GLY A 44 -13.01 -12.14 -2.08
CA GLY A 44 -13.25 -12.77 -0.78
C GLY A 44 -12.96 -11.88 0.44
N GLY A 45 -12.66 -10.60 0.25
CA GLY A 45 -12.52 -9.64 1.36
C GLY A 45 -11.35 -9.97 2.29
N VAL A 46 -10.29 -10.56 1.72
CA VAL A 46 -9.12 -11.03 2.48
C VAL A 46 -8.14 -9.91 2.83
N GLU A 47 -8.34 -8.71 2.27
CA GLU A 47 -7.46 -7.56 2.45
C GLU A 47 -8.06 -6.54 3.42
N THR A 48 -7.23 -6.09 4.35
CA THR A 48 -7.49 -4.90 5.15
C THR A 48 -7.07 -3.66 4.36
N VAL A 49 -8.01 -2.74 4.11
CA VAL A 49 -7.71 -1.47 3.44
C VAL A 49 -7.08 -0.48 4.43
N LEU A 50 -5.98 0.14 4.01
CA LEU A 50 -5.28 1.21 4.70
C LEU A 50 -5.37 2.47 3.83
N GLY A 51 -6.07 3.48 4.32
CA GLY A 51 -6.24 4.75 3.63
C GLY A 51 -4.93 5.55 3.56
N ALA A 52 -4.86 6.48 2.58
CA ALA A 52 -3.71 7.36 2.42
C ALA A 52 -3.49 8.38 3.56
N ASP A 53 -4.49 8.55 4.42
CA ASP A 53 -4.40 9.33 5.66
C ASP A 53 -3.66 8.57 6.78
N SER A 54 -3.53 7.25 6.67
CA SER A 54 -2.77 6.42 7.61
C SER A 54 -1.29 6.75 7.55
N THR A 55 -0.75 7.27 8.65
CA THR A 55 0.69 7.55 8.75
C THR A 55 1.50 6.25 8.71
N LEU A 56 2.81 6.37 8.45
CA LEU A 56 3.73 5.22 8.53
C LEU A 56 3.67 4.57 9.92
N HIS A 57 3.67 5.37 10.99
CA HIS A 57 3.67 4.87 12.36
C HIS A 57 2.38 4.12 12.68
N GLU A 58 1.21 4.70 12.37
CA GLU A 58 -0.09 4.05 12.58
C GLU A 58 -0.20 2.74 11.78
N THR A 59 0.23 2.78 10.51
CA THR A 59 0.24 1.61 9.62
C THR A 59 1.08 0.48 10.19
N VAL A 60 2.33 0.76 10.57
CA VAL A 60 3.25 -0.25 11.12
C VAL A 60 2.73 -0.79 12.45
N THR A 61 2.31 0.09 13.36
CA THR A 61 1.74 -0.30 14.66
C THR A 61 0.54 -1.22 14.48
N ARG A 62 -0.38 -0.88 13.57
CA ARG A 62 -1.54 -1.71 13.26
C ARG A 62 -1.14 -3.08 12.74
N ILE A 63 -0.23 -3.15 11.76
CA ILE A 63 0.23 -4.43 11.19
C ILE A 63 0.89 -5.29 12.27
N MET A 64 1.76 -4.70 13.11
CA MET A 64 2.45 -5.43 14.19
C MET A 64 1.45 -6.01 15.20
N LEU A 65 0.41 -5.26 15.56
CA LEU A 65 -0.62 -5.72 16.49
C LEU A 65 -1.51 -6.81 15.86
N GLU A 66 -2.04 -6.59 14.66
CA GLU A 66 -2.97 -7.52 14.00
C GLU A 66 -2.33 -8.86 13.61
N THR A 67 -1.01 -8.87 13.44
CA THR A 67 -0.21 -10.07 13.15
C THR A 67 0.36 -10.75 14.41
N GLY A 68 0.29 -10.09 15.57
CA GLY A 68 0.93 -10.56 16.81
C GLY A 68 2.45 -10.40 16.84
N LEU A 69 3.04 -9.71 15.86
CA LEU A 69 4.48 -9.45 15.81
C LEU A 69 4.95 -8.47 16.89
N ALA A 70 4.04 -7.65 17.43
CA ALA A 70 4.35 -6.71 18.50
C ALA A 70 4.86 -7.38 19.80
N ASP A 71 4.44 -8.63 20.04
CA ASP A 71 4.79 -9.38 21.26
C ASP A 71 6.01 -10.28 21.08
N LEU A 72 6.57 -10.36 19.86
CA LEU A 72 7.74 -11.16 19.58
C LEU A 72 9.01 -10.44 20.03
N PRO A 73 10.00 -11.16 20.60
CA PRO A 73 11.30 -10.57 20.86
C PRO A 73 11.93 -10.12 19.52
N ALA A 74 12.66 -9.00 19.57
CA ALA A 74 13.49 -8.62 18.44
C ALA A 74 14.46 -9.77 18.12
N LEU A 75 14.55 -10.16 16.85
CA LEU A 75 15.58 -11.08 16.41
C LEU A 75 16.91 -10.32 16.49
N ASP A 76 17.76 -10.72 17.43
CA ASP A 76 19.16 -10.28 17.46
C ASP A 76 19.80 -10.64 16.11
N ARG A 77 20.36 -9.64 15.42
CA ARG A 77 21.00 -9.79 14.12
C ARG A 77 22.51 -9.92 14.25
#